data_AF-A0A6J5JY38-F1
#
_entry.id   AF-A0A6J5JY38-F1
#
_cell.length_a   1.000
_cell.length_b   1.000
_cell.length_c   1.000
_cell.angle_alpha   90.00
_cell.angle_beta   90.00
_cell.angle_gamma   90.00
#
_symmetry.space_group_name_H-M   'P 1'
#
loop_
_entity.id
_entity.type
_entity.pdbx_description
1 polymer ?
#
loop_
_entity_poly.entity_id
_entity_poly.type
_entity_poly.pdbx_seq_one_letter_code
_entity_poly.pdbx_strand_id
1 'polypeptide(L)'
;MRGFRKTLGVILGLSVVGVTGVQAASGELAFPRFTQAEGRTDTDGLPLSGVKLCVLPDRAPCFEMPPAPLPNSPKELYQFGLTPRSERLPIASGGSWVFFSGMFSGGGSGMLERVAILRYGANGKIENLMPEVTQTELADRAMWKVPDVSSYPVFVRADYVWGKGESHFEAHLFDVDAWVFDPATNQYKKRLSYRTTKRYDRGEGSDHVLTSERAEILRRLAASK
;
A
#
# COMPACT_ATOMS: atom_id res chain seq x y z
N MET A 1 31.50 36.72 -63.73
CA MET A 1 31.16 37.43 -62.47
C MET A 1 30.82 36.40 -61.41
N ARG A 2 31.57 36.40 -60.30
CA ARG A 2 31.42 35.51 -59.14
C ARG A 2 30.16 35.88 -58.34
N GLY A 3 29.41 34.88 -57.88
CA GLY A 3 28.33 35.07 -56.90
C GLY A 3 28.28 33.88 -55.94
N PHE A 4 28.91 34.02 -54.78
CA PHE A 4 28.82 33.07 -53.67
C PHE A 4 27.45 33.21 -52.99
N ARG A 5 26.67 32.12 -52.91
CA ARG A 5 25.56 32.00 -51.95
C ARG A 5 26.00 31.11 -50.80
N LYS A 6 26.10 31.69 -49.60
CA LYS A 6 26.27 30.95 -48.33
C LYS A 6 24.90 30.50 -47.85
N THR A 7 24.66 29.21 -47.78
CA THR A 7 23.52 28.61 -47.07
C THR A 7 23.89 28.45 -45.60
N LEU A 8 23.19 29.16 -44.71
CA LEU A 8 23.18 28.89 -43.28
C LEU A 8 22.39 27.60 -43.03
N GLY A 9 23.05 26.55 -42.57
CA GLY A 9 22.41 25.38 -42.00
C GLY A 9 22.00 25.66 -40.56
N VAL A 10 20.71 25.80 -40.31
CA VAL A 10 20.14 25.83 -38.94
C VAL A 10 20.04 24.38 -38.47
N ILE A 11 20.90 23.99 -37.52
CA ILE A 11 20.77 22.72 -36.82
C ILE A 11 19.78 22.93 -35.68
N LEU A 12 18.52 22.57 -35.89
CA LEU A 12 17.53 22.41 -34.83
C LEU A 12 17.85 21.12 -34.06
N GLY A 13 18.63 21.25 -32.99
CA GLY A 13 18.83 20.19 -32.01
C GLY A 13 17.54 19.99 -31.21
N LEU A 14 16.73 19.02 -31.61
CA LEU A 14 15.64 18.51 -30.77
C LEU A 14 16.25 17.66 -29.66
N SER A 15 16.42 18.26 -28.49
CA SER A 15 16.72 17.54 -27.26
C SER A 15 15.51 16.69 -26.87
N VAL A 16 15.51 15.43 -27.30
CA VAL A 16 14.56 14.44 -26.79
C VAL A 16 14.97 14.12 -25.36
N VAL A 17 14.35 14.79 -24.40
CA VAL A 17 14.39 14.38 -22.99
C VAL A 17 13.61 13.08 -22.92
N GLY A 18 14.34 11.95 -22.93
CA GLY A 18 13.76 10.64 -22.71
C GLY A 18 13.17 10.61 -21.31
N VAL A 19 11.84 10.68 -21.21
CA VAL A 19 11.13 10.29 -19.99
C VAL A 19 11.37 8.78 -19.87
N THR A 20 12.27 8.37 -18.99
CA THR A 20 12.41 6.97 -18.60
C THR A 20 11.15 6.59 -17.84
N GLY A 21 10.11 6.20 -18.59
CA GLY A 21 8.94 5.57 -18.02
C GLY A 21 9.41 4.33 -17.27
N VAL A 22 9.18 4.30 -15.95
CA VAL A 22 9.47 3.13 -15.12
C VAL A 22 8.45 2.06 -15.51
N GLN A 23 8.75 1.32 -16.58
CA GLN A 23 7.92 0.23 -17.04
C GLN A 23 7.99 -0.89 -15.99
N ALA A 24 6.85 -1.46 -15.62
CA ALA A 24 6.82 -2.60 -14.71
C ALA A 24 7.62 -3.74 -15.35
N ALA A 25 8.22 -4.59 -14.51
CA ALA A 25 9.00 -5.71 -14.98
C ALA A 25 8.13 -6.56 -15.92
N SER A 26 8.67 -6.88 -17.10
CA SER A 26 8.02 -7.81 -18.02
C SER A 26 7.94 -9.18 -17.33
N GLY A 27 6.75 -9.77 -17.23
CA GLY A 27 6.58 -11.13 -16.73
C GLY A 27 6.24 -11.28 -15.24
N GLU A 28 5.56 -10.31 -14.61
CA GLU A 28 4.95 -10.54 -13.29
C GLU A 28 4.00 -11.75 -13.34
N LEU A 29 4.15 -12.65 -12.37
CA LEU A 29 3.34 -13.86 -12.29
C LEU A 29 1.93 -13.52 -11.80
N ALA A 30 0.93 -14.24 -12.30
CA ALA A 30 -0.39 -14.19 -11.70
C ALA A 30 -0.33 -14.85 -10.32
N PHE A 31 -0.81 -14.16 -9.28
CA PHE A 31 -0.97 -14.79 -7.97
C PHE A 31 -1.89 -16.02 -8.13
N PRO A 32 -1.53 -17.21 -7.63
CA PRO A 32 -2.38 -18.40 -7.74
C PRO A 32 -3.77 -18.19 -7.09
N ARG A 33 -4.66 -19.17 -7.26
CA ARG A 33 -5.87 -19.22 -6.43
C ARG A 33 -5.44 -19.44 -4.98
N PHE A 34 -6.17 -18.84 -4.04
CA PHE A 34 -5.84 -18.91 -2.63
C PHE A 34 -7.09 -19.01 -1.77
N THR A 35 -6.87 -19.39 -0.51
CA THR A 35 -7.84 -19.33 0.58
C THR A 35 -7.28 -18.48 1.71
N GLN A 36 -8.16 -17.99 2.58
CA GLN A 36 -7.79 -17.22 3.77
C GLN A 36 -8.37 -17.88 5.01
N ALA A 37 -7.68 -17.74 6.13
CA ALA A 37 -8.15 -18.22 7.43
C ALA A 37 -7.75 -17.25 8.54
N GLU A 38 -8.60 -17.17 9.55
CA GLU A 38 -8.24 -16.54 10.83
C GLU A 38 -7.10 -17.31 11.50
N GLY A 39 -6.37 -16.61 12.35
CA GLY A 39 -5.42 -17.21 13.27
C GLY A 39 -6.13 -18.02 14.35
N ARG A 40 -5.39 -18.91 15.01
CA ARG A 40 -5.89 -19.56 16.23
C ARG A 40 -6.02 -18.51 17.31
N THR A 41 -7.02 -18.64 18.17
CA THR A 41 -7.21 -17.80 19.35
C THR A 41 -7.15 -18.63 20.63
N ASP A 42 -6.86 -17.98 21.76
CA ASP A 42 -7.05 -18.57 23.08
C ASP A 42 -8.52 -18.48 23.54
N THR A 43 -8.77 -18.85 24.80
CA THR A 43 -10.12 -18.84 25.40
C THR A 43 -10.72 -17.44 25.51
N ASP A 44 -9.89 -16.40 25.51
CA ASP A 44 -10.31 -15.00 25.61
C ASP A 44 -10.46 -14.36 24.23
N GLY A 45 -10.25 -15.13 23.15
CA GLY A 45 -10.32 -14.64 21.78
C GLY A 45 -9.06 -13.90 21.32
N LEU A 46 -7.96 -13.93 22.09
CA LEU A 46 -6.71 -13.29 21.71
C LEU A 46 -5.94 -14.16 20.72
N PRO A 47 -5.34 -13.58 19.67
CA PRO A 47 -4.61 -14.37 18.67
C PRO A 47 -3.36 -15.08 19.22
N LEU A 48 -3.29 -16.38 18.94
CA LEU A 48 -2.12 -17.27 19.12
C LEU A 48 -1.34 -17.49 17.82
N SER A 49 -1.90 -17.07 16.67
CA SER A 49 -1.23 -17.04 15.38
C SER A 49 -1.79 -15.92 14.51
N GLY A 50 -1.08 -15.56 13.44
CA GLY A 50 -1.56 -14.55 12.49
C GLY A 50 -2.62 -15.10 11.54
N VAL A 51 -3.33 -14.18 10.87
CA VAL A 51 -4.18 -14.53 9.73
C VAL A 51 -3.32 -15.16 8.62
N LYS A 52 -3.93 -16.07 7.85
CA LYS A 52 -3.24 -16.84 6.81
C LYS A 52 -3.82 -16.61 5.44
N LEU A 53 -2.96 -16.59 4.43
CA LEU A 53 -3.29 -16.73 3.03
C LEU A 53 -2.50 -17.89 2.43
N CYS A 54 -3.19 -18.92 1.93
CA CYS A 54 -2.57 -20.15 1.44
C CYS A 54 -2.96 -20.44 -0.01
N VAL A 55 -1.99 -20.82 -0.84
CA VAL A 55 -2.20 -21.16 -2.25
C VAL A 55 -2.92 -22.50 -2.40
N LEU A 56 -3.91 -22.54 -3.31
CA LEU A 56 -4.70 -23.73 -3.64
C LEU A 56 -4.09 -24.50 -4.84
N PRO A 57 -4.36 -25.82 -4.97
CA PRO A 57 -5.26 -26.63 -4.16
C PRO A 57 -4.64 -27.15 -2.84
N ASP A 58 -3.31 -27.26 -2.80
CA ASP A 58 -2.58 -27.95 -1.72
C ASP A 58 -2.60 -27.20 -0.38
N ARG A 59 -3.13 -25.97 -0.36
CA ARG A 59 -3.08 -25.04 0.78
C ARG A 59 -1.64 -24.75 1.20
N ALA A 60 -0.73 -24.68 0.23
CA ALA A 60 0.68 -24.36 0.39
C ALA A 60 1.24 -23.71 -0.91
N PRO A 61 2.21 -22.79 -0.81
CA PRO A 61 2.71 -22.17 0.41
C PRO A 61 1.67 -21.25 1.08
N CYS A 62 1.91 -20.91 2.35
CA CYS A 62 1.12 -19.95 3.10
C CYS A 62 1.97 -18.73 3.50
N PHE A 63 1.34 -17.56 3.49
CA PHE A 63 1.79 -16.41 4.25
C PHE A 63 0.99 -16.35 5.54
N GLU A 64 1.67 -16.17 6.68
CA GLU A 64 1.07 -15.94 7.98
C GLU A 64 1.50 -14.56 8.46
N MET A 65 0.56 -13.73 8.91
CA MET A 65 0.88 -12.41 9.43
C MET A 65 1.81 -12.56 10.64
N PRO A 66 3.00 -11.93 10.64
CA PRO A 66 3.98 -12.15 11.70
C PRO A 66 3.48 -11.58 13.03
N PRO A 67 4.03 -12.07 14.17
CA PRO A 67 3.81 -11.43 15.45
C PRO A 67 4.35 -9.99 15.43
N ALA A 68 3.86 -9.17 16.34
CA ALA A 68 4.28 -7.79 16.50
C ALA A 68 4.93 -7.60 17.87
N PRO A 69 5.95 -6.73 17.97
CA PRO A 69 6.52 -6.40 19.27
C PRO A 69 5.44 -5.76 20.16
N LEU A 70 5.48 -6.13 21.43
CA LEU A 70 4.68 -5.43 22.44
C LEU A 70 5.36 -4.10 22.80
N PRO A 71 4.60 -2.99 22.90
CA PRO A 71 5.15 -1.75 23.43
C PRO A 71 5.83 -1.99 24.78
N ASN A 72 7.06 -1.52 24.93
CA ASN A 72 7.86 -1.62 26.16
C ASN A 72 8.16 -3.07 26.63
N SER A 73 8.17 -4.06 25.72
CA SER A 73 8.48 -5.45 26.04
C SER A 73 9.32 -6.08 24.94
N PRO A 74 10.30 -6.94 25.27
CA PRO A 74 11.06 -7.70 24.27
C PRO A 74 10.26 -8.87 23.67
N LYS A 75 9.02 -9.09 24.13
CA LYS A 75 8.16 -10.18 23.63
C LYS A 75 7.43 -9.73 22.37
N GLU A 76 7.37 -10.62 21.40
CA GLU A 76 6.50 -10.52 20.24
C GLU A 76 5.28 -11.41 20.45
N LEU A 77 4.09 -10.87 20.18
CA LEU A 77 2.83 -11.63 20.24
C LEU A 77 2.10 -11.52 18.91
N TYR A 78 1.33 -12.55 18.59
CA TYR A 78 0.38 -12.45 17.50
C TYR A 78 -0.74 -11.49 17.88
N GLN A 79 -0.87 -10.42 17.13
CA GLN A 79 -1.91 -9.40 17.30
C GLN A 79 -2.90 -9.44 16.13
N PHE A 80 -2.41 -9.69 14.91
CA PHE A 80 -3.19 -9.57 13.68
C PHE A 80 -3.70 -10.94 13.20
N GLY A 81 -4.53 -11.56 14.03
CA GLY A 81 -5.09 -12.89 13.80
C GLY A 81 -6.55 -12.93 13.38
N LEU A 82 -7.25 -11.79 13.34
CA LEU A 82 -8.70 -11.75 13.16
C LEU A 82 -9.10 -11.22 11.79
N THR A 83 -10.27 -11.64 11.28
CA THR A 83 -10.96 -11.04 10.13
C THR A 83 -10.06 -10.78 8.91
N PRO A 84 -9.45 -11.81 8.31
CA PRO A 84 -8.62 -11.65 7.13
C PRO A 84 -9.40 -11.00 5.99
N ARG A 85 -8.77 -10.05 5.31
CA ARG A 85 -9.30 -9.48 4.08
C ARG A 85 -8.25 -9.54 2.99
N SER A 86 -8.70 -9.72 1.76
CA SER A 86 -7.82 -9.68 0.61
C SER A 86 -8.45 -8.99 -0.58
N GLU A 87 -7.62 -8.41 -1.42
CA GLU A 87 -7.99 -7.92 -2.73
C GLU A 87 -6.92 -8.31 -3.73
N ARG A 88 -7.34 -8.81 -4.90
CA ARG A 88 -6.40 -9.09 -5.99
C ARG A 88 -6.04 -7.78 -6.69
N LEU A 89 -4.75 -7.56 -6.91
CA LEU A 89 -4.20 -6.35 -7.49
C LEU A 89 -3.62 -6.66 -8.88
N PRO A 90 -4.35 -6.35 -9.98
CA PRO A 90 -3.81 -6.54 -11.33
C PRO A 90 -2.63 -5.59 -11.58
N ILE A 91 -1.54 -6.12 -12.15
CA ILE A 91 -0.36 -5.33 -12.54
C ILE A 91 -0.43 -5.05 -14.03
N ALA A 92 -0.03 -3.83 -14.43
CA ALA A 92 -0.14 -3.37 -15.82
C ALA A 92 0.71 -4.20 -16.80
N SER A 93 1.86 -4.73 -16.36
CA SER A 93 2.72 -5.63 -17.15
C SER A 93 2.19 -7.05 -17.27
N GLY A 94 1.02 -7.35 -16.70
CA GLY A 94 0.46 -8.69 -16.60
C GLY A 94 0.61 -9.27 -15.19
N GLY A 95 -0.09 -10.37 -14.92
CA GLY A 95 -0.07 -11.01 -13.60
C GLY A 95 -0.88 -10.24 -12.55
N SER A 96 -0.65 -10.58 -11.28
CA SER A 96 -1.34 -9.93 -10.15
C SER A 96 -0.63 -10.19 -8.84
N TRP A 97 -0.77 -9.24 -7.92
CA TRP A 97 -0.43 -9.37 -6.52
C TRP A 97 -1.70 -9.47 -5.67
N VAL A 98 -1.55 -9.57 -4.36
CA VAL A 98 -2.68 -9.60 -3.42
C VAL A 98 -2.43 -8.61 -2.29
N PHE A 99 -3.33 -7.63 -2.11
CA PHE A 99 -3.45 -6.95 -0.84
C PHE A 99 -4.01 -7.95 0.17
N PHE A 100 -3.42 -8.01 1.35
CA PHE A 100 -3.86 -8.86 2.43
C PHE A 100 -3.79 -8.10 3.75
N SER A 101 -4.79 -8.28 4.61
CA SER A 101 -4.80 -7.66 5.92
C SER A 101 -5.33 -8.58 7.00
N GLY A 102 -4.92 -8.30 8.24
CA GLY A 102 -5.43 -8.94 9.44
C GLY A 102 -5.70 -7.90 10.52
N MET A 103 -6.73 -8.14 11.33
CA MET A 103 -7.18 -7.26 12.38
C MET A 103 -6.66 -7.71 13.75
N PHE A 104 -6.38 -6.74 14.60
CA PHE A 104 -6.19 -6.86 16.04
C PHE A 104 -7.33 -6.14 16.76
N SER A 105 -7.86 -6.77 17.81
CA SER A 105 -8.84 -6.16 18.72
C SER A 105 -8.48 -6.49 20.16
N GLY A 106 -8.37 -5.46 21.00
CA GLY A 106 -8.15 -5.59 22.45
C GLY A 106 -9.42 -5.51 23.30
N GLY A 107 -10.61 -5.55 22.68
CA GLY A 107 -11.90 -5.63 23.38
C GLY A 107 -12.47 -4.35 24.00
N GLY A 108 -11.83 -3.18 23.85
CA GLY A 108 -12.22 -1.95 24.57
C GLY A 108 -12.65 -0.75 23.71
N SER A 109 -11.77 -0.20 22.89
CA SER A 109 -12.12 0.83 21.90
C SER A 109 -10.95 0.97 20.93
N GLY A 110 -11.22 0.70 19.65
CA GLY A 110 -10.23 0.74 18.58
C GLY A 110 -9.77 -0.64 18.14
N MET A 111 -9.61 -0.81 16.83
CA MET A 111 -9.09 -2.02 16.21
C MET A 111 -7.93 -1.61 15.31
N LEU A 112 -6.87 -2.41 15.26
CA LEU A 112 -5.77 -2.14 14.35
C LEU A 112 -5.86 -3.12 13.18
N GLU A 113 -5.53 -2.67 11.99
CA GLU A 113 -5.38 -3.52 10.82
C GLU A 113 -3.91 -3.47 10.39
N ARG A 114 -3.30 -4.65 10.22
CA ARG A 114 -1.99 -4.77 9.57
C ARG A 114 -2.17 -5.15 8.13
N VAL A 115 -1.44 -4.47 7.25
CA VAL A 115 -1.53 -4.68 5.81
C VAL A 115 -0.25 -5.31 5.26
N ALA A 116 -0.41 -6.08 4.20
CA ALA A 116 0.64 -6.68 3.40
C ALA A 116 0.27 -6.59 1.91
N ILE A 117 1.27 -6.50 1.05
CA ILE A 117 1.09 -6.71 -0.39
C ILE A 117 1.93 -7.91 -0.76
N LEU A 118 1.26 -8.98 -1.17
CA LEU A 118 1.84 -10.29 -1.36
C LEU A 118 2.08 -10.54 -2.85
N ARG A 119 3.30 -10.96 -3.17
CA ARG A 119 3.67 -11.47 -4.48
C ARG A 119 3.95 -12.97 -4.40
N TYR A 120 3.51 -13.71 -5.40
CA TYR A 120 3.92 -15.09 -5.58
C TYR A 120 5.20 -15.13 -6.42
N GLY A 121 6.32 -15.42 -5.78
CA GLY A 121 7.64 -15.45 -6.42
C GLY A 121 7.81 -16.65 -7.35
N ALA A 122 8.70 -16.52 -8.34
CA ALA A 122 9.07 -17.62 -9.22
C ALA A 122 9.70 -18.82 -8.47
N ASN A 123 10.17 -18.59 -7.24
CA ASN A 123 10.66 -19.60 -6.30
C ASN A 123 9.54 -20.42 -5.63
N GLY A 124 8.26 -20.17 -5.97
CA GLY A 124 7.12 -20.84 -5.37
C GLY A 124 6.83 -20.41 -3.93
N LYS A 125 7.31 -19.23 -3.51
CA LYS A 125 7.06 -18.66 -2.17
C LYS A 125 6.19 -17.42 -2.26
N ILE A 126 5.52 -17.10 -1.15
CA ILE A 126 4.80 -15.82 -1.01
C ILE A 126 5.74 -14.81 -0.33
N GLU A 127 5.91 -13.66 -0.95
CA GLU A 127 6.78 -12.57 -0.49
C GLU A 127 5.92 -11.37 -0.10
N ASN A 128 6.14 -10.82 1.11
CA ASN A 128 5.55 -9.55 1.50
C ASN A 128 6.41 -8.40 0.99
N LEU A 129 5.81 -7.56 0.15
CA LEU A 129 6.44 -6.39 -0.45
C LEU A 129 6.28 -5.13 0.40
N MET A 130 5.37 -5.13 1.38
CA MET A 130 5.13 -3.98 2.24
C MET A 130 6.06 -3.96 3.46
N PRO A 131 6.55 -2.78 3.87
CA PRO A 131 7.10 -2.63 5.21
C PRO A 131 5.99 -2.86 6.26
N GLU A 132 6.37 -2.93 7.54
CA GLU A 132 5.37 -3.04 8.61
C GLU A 132 4.50 -1.77 8.64
N VAL A 133 3.27 -1.91 8.15
CA VAL A 133 2.27 -0.84 8.14
C VAL A 133 1.05 -1.33 8.90
N THR A 134 0.74 -0.61 9.96
CA THR A 134 -0.46 -0.81 10.78
C THR A 134 -1.29 0.45 10.71
N GLN A 135 -2.59 0.29 10.56
CA GLN A 135 -3.58 1.35 10.48
C GLN A 135 -4.67 1.16 11.53
N THR A 136 -5.36 2.23 11.90
CA THR A 136 -6.53 2.13 12.76
C THR A 136 -7.77 1.66 12.01
N GLU A 137 -8.83 1.35 12.74
CA GLU A 137 -10.14 0.98 12.20
C GLU A 137 -10.82 2.10 11.42
N LEU A 138 -10.41 3.35 11.65
CA LEU A 138 -10.96 4.52 10.96
C LEU A 138 -10.09 4.97 9.78
N ALA A 139 -9.04 4.22 9.46
CA ALA A 139 -8.20 4.56 8.32
C ALA A 139 -8.97 4.38 7.00
N ASP A 140 -8.96 5.42 6.18
CA ASP A 140 -9.36 5.39 4.79
C ASP A 140 -8.17 4.87 3.97
N ARG A 141 -8.37 3.86 3.12
CA ARG A 141 -7.28 3.22 2.36
C ARG A 141 -7.71 2.84 0.95
N ALA A 142 -6.78 2.93 0.02
CA ALA A 142 -7.02 2.55 -1.36
C ALA A 142 -5.75 2.05 -2.07
N MET A 143 -5.96 1.19 -3.07
CA MET A 143 -4.93 0.76 -4.01
C MET A 143 -5.13 1.50 -5.34
N TRP A 144 -4.41 2.59 -5.55
CA TRP A 144 -4.58 3.44 -6.72
C TRP A 144 -3.75 2.98 -7.91
N LYS A 145 -4.33 3.09 -9.10
CA LYS A 145 -3.61 3.00 -10.38
C LYS A 145 -3.24 4.41 -10.80
N VAL A 146 -1.95 4.76 -10.70
CA VAL A 146 -1.43 6.08 -11.06
C VAL A 146 -0.23 5.91 -11.98
N PRO A 147 -0.45 5.60 -13.28
CA PRO A 147 0.61 5.26 -14.23
C PRO A 147 1.70 6.33 -14.37
N ASP A 148 1.33 7.60 -14.19
CA ASP A 148 2.28 8.71 -14.23
C ASP A 148 3.28 8.66 -13.06
N VAL A 149 2.95 8.01 -11.95
CA VAL A 149 3.79 7.90 -10.74
C VAL A 149 4.46 6.53 -10.65
N SER A 150 3.72 5.46 -10.95
CA SER A 150 4.21 4.09 -10.88
C SER A 150 3.47 3.19 -11.85
N SER A 151 4.19 2.24 -12.43
CA SER A 151 3.62 1.13 -13.19
C SER A 151 3.01 0.03 -12.31
N TYR A 152 3.19 0.13 -10.99
CA TYR A 152 2.60 -0.76 -9.99
C TYR A 152 1.51 -0.03 -9.18
N PRO A 153 0.56 -0.75 -8.54
CA PRO A 153 -0.42 -0.15 -7.65
C PRO A 153 0.23 0.68 -6.54
N VAL A 154 -0.27 1.89 -6.31
CA VAL A 154 0.17 2.78 -5.22
C VAL A 154 -0.74 2.55 -4.03
N PHE A 155 -0.17 2.17 -2.88
CA PHE A 155 -0.94 2.07 -1.64
C PHE A 155 -1.05 3.45 -1.01
N VAL A 156 -2.27 3.91 -0.75
CA VAL A 156 -2.54 5.19 -0.13
C VAL A 156 -3.44 4.97 1.08
N ARG A 157 -3.13 5.67 2.16
CA ARG A 157 -3.90 5.63 3.39
C ARG A 157 -4.01 7.02 4.00
N ALA A 158 -5.17 7.35 4.54
CA ALA A 158 -5.35 8.43 5.49
C ALA A 158 -5.76 7.82 6.84
N ASP A 159 -4.89 7.95 7.84
CA ASP A 159 -5.14 7.44 9.20
C ASP A 159 -5.37 8.60 10.15
N TYR A 160 -6.37 8.52 11.02
CA TYR A 160 -6.74 9.65 11.85
C TYR A 160 -5.71 9.87 12.97
N VAL A 161 -5.63 11.10 13.44
CA VAL A 161 -4.74 11.50 14.53
C VAL A 161 -5.57 12.05 15.67
N TRP A 162 -5.46 11.43 16.84
CA TRP A 162 -6.07 11.96 18.06
C TRP A 162 -5.43 13.29 18.45
N GLY A 163 -6.23 14.36 18.40
CA GLY A 163 -5.91 15.61 19.05
C GLY A 163 -6.22 15.59 20.55
N LYS A 164 -5.61 16.50 21.30
CA LYS A 164 -5.91 16.66 22.74
C LYS A 164 -7.35 17.14 22.92
N GLY A 165 -8.15 16.33 23.62
CA GLY A 165 -9.54 16.68 23.95
C GLY A 165 -10.55 16.37 22.84
N GLU A 166 -10.14 15.66 21.79
CA GLU A 166 -11.06 15.24 20.72
C GLU A 166 -11.92 14.04 21.17
N SER A 167 -13.19 14.06 20.79
CA SER A 167 -14.14 12.96 21.01
C SER A 167 -14.13 11.96 19.85
N HIS A 168 -14.73 10.78 20.03
CA HIS A 168 -14.82 9.75 18.97
C HIS A 168 -15.77 10.11 17.81
N PHE A 169 -16.50 11.21 17.92
CA PHE A 169 -17.62 11.53 17.01
C PHE A 169 -17.42 12.83 16.24
N GLU A 170 -16.28 13.50 16.41
CA GLU A 170 -16.00 14.78 15.76
C GLU A 170 -15.09 14.63 14.54
N ALA A 171 -14.98 15.70 13.76
CA ALA A 171 -14.05 15.76 12.66
C ALA A 171 -12.60 15.69 13.16
N HIS A 172 -11.80 14.79 12.58
CA HIS A 172 -10.39 14.59 12.93
C HIS A 172 -9.43 15.05 11.84
N LEU A 173 -8.19 15.36 12.22
CA LEU A 173 -7.09 15.46 11.27
C LEU A 173 -6.60 14.06 10.91
N PHE A 174 -6.06 13.92 9.70
CA PHE A 174 -5.56 12.64 9.20
C PHE A 174 -4.11 12.78 8.74
N ASP A 175 -3.28 11.78 9.06
CA ASP A 175 -1.99 11.58 8.47
C ASP A 175 -2.16 10.76 7.19
N VAL A 176 -1.90 11.40 6.05
CA VAL A 176 -1.98 10.82 4.71
C VAL A 176 -0.60 10.34 4.30
N ASP A 177 -0.50 9.04 4.04
CA ASP A 177 0.70 8.38 3.58
C ASP A 177 0.47 7.72 2.22
N ALA A 178 1.51 7.69 1.38
CA ALA A 178 1.50 6.91 0.15
C ALA A 178 2.80 6.13 -0.03
N TRP A 179 2.67 4.88 -0.43
CA TRP A 179 3.77 3.98 -0.71
C TRP A 179 3.77 3.56 -2.17
N VAL A 180 4.96 3.58 -2.76
CA VAL A 180 5.19 3.17 -4.15
C VAL A 180 6.18 2.01 -4.15
N PHE A 181 5.90 0.99 -4.95
CA PHE A 181 6.83 -0.12 -5.15
C PHE A 181 8.13 0.35 -5.79
N ASP A 182 9.25 0.01 -5.18
CA ASP A 182 10.60 0.23 -5.70
C ASP A 182 11.18 -1.12 -6.19
N PRO A 183 11.29 -1.33 -7.51
CA PRO A 183 11.86 -2.54 -8.08
C PRO A 183 13.32 -2.79 -7.68
N ALA A 184 14.10 -1.75 -7.35
CA ALA A 184 15.50 -1.90 -7.01
C ALA A 184 15.70 -2.57 -5.64
N THR A 185 14.81 -2.30 -4.69
CA THR A 185 14.81 -2.95 -3.38
C THR A 185 13.75 -4.03 -3.23
N ASN A 186 12.94 -4.24 -4.27
CA ASN A 186 11.86 -5.21 -4.30
C ASN A 186 10.85 -5.02 -3.13
N GLN A 187 10.57 -3.77 -2.77
CA GLN A 187 9.71 -3.41 -1.65
C GLN A 187 8.99 -2.08 -1.90
N TYR A 188 7.84 -1.90 -1.25
CA TYR A 188 7.17 -0.61 -1.16
C TYR A 188 7.96 0.35 -0.29
N LYS A 189 8.16 1.57 -0.79
CA LYS A 189 8.76 2.68 -0.05
C LYS A 189 7.75 3.78 0.14
N LYS A 190 7.71 4.34 1.35
CA LYS A 190 6.91 5.54 1.62
C LYS A 190 7.48 6.68 0.77
N ARG A 191 6.64 7.28 -0.08
CA ARG A 191 7.00 8.41 -0.95
C ARG A 191 6.43 9.73 -0.46
N LEU A 192 5.33 9.68 0.26
CA LEU A 192 4.65 10.85 0.79
C LEU A 192 4.17 10.56 2.21
N SER A 193 4.24 11.58 3.06
CA SER A 193 3.56 11.67 4.34
C SER A 193 3.20 13.13 4.58
N TYR A 194 1.95 13.43 4.91
CA TYR A 194 1.55 14.76 5.38
C TYR A 194 0.28 14.69 6.22
N ARG A 195 0.11 15.68 7.09
CA ARG A 195 -1.14 15.86 7.83
C ARG A 195 -2.11 16.74 7.04
N THR A 196 -3.37 16.35 6.99
CA THR A 196 -4.42 17.18 6.40
C THR A 196 -4.50 18.54 7.11
N THR A 197 -4.83 19.59 6.37
CA THR A 197 -5.09 20.92 6.95
C THR A 197 -6.53 21.05 7.42
N LYS A 198 -7.43 20.27 6.82
CA LYS A 198 -8.85 20.19 7.16
C LYS A 198 -9.10 18.97 8.02
N ARG A 199 -10.09 19.11 8.90
CA ARG A 199 -10.67 17.98 9.62
C ARG A 199 -11.76 17.33 8.76
N TYR A 200 -11.89 16.02 8.87
CA TYR A 200 -12.88 15.25 8.13
C TYR A 200 -13.79 14.47 9.07
N ASP A 201 -15.09 14.52 8.80
CA ASP A 201 -16.11 13.75 9.51
C ASP A 201 -16.20 12.31 8.98
N ARG A 202 -16.63 11.41 9.87
CA ARG A 202 -16.82 9.96 9.70
C ARG A 202 -17.99 9.59 8.78
N GLY A 203 -18.20 10.28 7.64
CA GLY A 203 -19.25 9.89 6.70
C GLY A 203 -19.19 8.38 6.40
N GLU A 204 -20.33 7.68 6.37
CA GLU A 204 -20.33 6.26 6.01
C GLU A 204 -19.77 6.08 4.59
N GLY A 205 -18.78 5.19 4.42
CA GLY A 205 -18.13 4.90 3.13
C GLY A 205 -16.64 5.26 3.14
N SER A 206 -15.80 4.26 2.90
CA SER A 206 -14.34 4.23 3.09
C SER A 206 -13.51 5.02 2.05
N ASP A 207 -13.94 6.20 1.63
CA ASP A 207 -13.22 6.99 0.63
C ASP A 207 -13.33 8.52 0.83
N HIS A 208 -13.95 9.01 1.92
CA HIS A 208 -14.23 10.45 2.05
C HIS A 208 -12.97 11.31 2.15
N VAL A 209 -11.95 10.85 2.88
CA VAL A 209 -10.71 11.61 3.06
C VAL A 209 -9.85 11.51 1.82
N LEU A 210 -9.62 10.28 1.35
CA LEU A 210 -8.78 10.01 0.20
C LEU A 210 -9.37 10.59 -1.10
N THR A 211 -10.69 10.61 -1.24
CA THR A 211 -11.36 11.28 -2.37
C THR A 211 -11.20 12.79 -2.30
N SER A 212 -11.43 13.39 -1.12
CA SER A 212 -11.31 14.85 -0.93
C SER A 212 -9.88 15.35 -1.11
N GLU A 213 -8.90 14.59 -0.63
CA GLU A 213 -7.47 14.91 -0.70
C GLU A 213 -6.81 14.44 -2.01
N ARG A 214 -7.56 13.77 -2.90
CA ARG A 214 -6.99 13.08 -4.07
C ARG A 214 -6.12 13.98 -4.94
N ALA A 215 -6.58 15.19 -5.25
CA ALA A 215 -5.84 16.14 -6.08
C ALA A 215 -4.52 16.55 -5.43
N GLU A 216 -4.52 16.77 -4.12
CA GLU A 216 -3.32 17.14 -3.35
C GLU A 216 -2.34 15.97 -3.26
N ILE A 217 -2.83 14.76 -3.00
CA ILE A 217 -2.01 13.54 -2.96
C ILE A 217 -1.31 13.32 -4.30
N LEU A 218 -2.04 13.42 -5.41
CA LEU A 218 -1.46 13.27 -6.75
C LEU A 218 -0.45 14.38 -7.07
N ARG A 219 -0.74 15.63 -6.72
CA ARG A 219 0.17 16.76 -6.91
C ARG A 219 1.50 16.52 -6.18
N ARG A 220 1.45 16.04 -4.93
CA ARG A 220 2.64 15.74 -4.14
C ARG A 220 3.40 14.53 -4.67
N LEU A 221 2.71 13.44 -5.04
CA LEU A 221 3.34 12.27 -5.64
C LEU A 221 4.07 12.62 -6.95
N ALA A 222 3.51 13.49 -7.78
CA ALA A 222 4.15 13.96 -9.00
C ALA A 222 5.38 14.84 -8.73
N ALA A 223 5.38 15.61 -7.65
CA ALA A 223 6.51 16.45 -7.24
C ALA A 223 7.64 15.67 -6.54
N SER A 224 7.37 14.48 -6.01
CA SER A 224 8.32 13.61 -5.32
C SER A 224 9.03 12.59 -6.23
N LYS A 225 9.03 12.83 -7.55
CA LYS A 225 9.72 12.01 -8.56
C LYS A 225 11.24 12.15 -8.47
#